data_AF-A0A5N5TGK7-F1
#
_entry.id   AF-A0A5N5TGK7-F1
#
_cell.length_a   1.000
_cell.length_b   1.000
_cell.length_c   1.000
_cell.angle_alpha   90.00
_cell.angle_beta   90.00
_cell.angle_gamma   90.00
#
_symmetry.space_group_name_H-M   'P 1'
#
loop_
_entity.id
_entity.type
_entity.pdbx_description
1 polymer ?
#
loop_
_entity_poly.entity_id
_entity_poly.type
_entity_poly.pdbx_seq_one_letter_code
_entity_poly.pdbx_strand_id
1 'polypeptide(L)' 'MAILGVKGHRGPQWICGGSLLSPHYVLTAAHCVERKAEYVVRFGQHDLYREDKTNISRVIGPIPLGALQSIGYPQ' A
#
# COMPACT_ATOMS: atom_id res chain seq x y z
N MET A 1 5.23 -3.43 9.42
CA MET A 1 5.33 -2.25 8.55
C MET A 1 5.15 -2.68 7.10
N ALA A 2 4.56 -1.83 6.28
CA ALA A 2 4.30 -2.06 4.86
C ALA A 2 4.74 -0.85 4.04
N ILE A 3 5.13 -1.08 2.79
CA ILE A 3 5.43 -0.03 1.82
C ILE A 3 4.41 -0.10 0.68
N LEU A 4 3.85 1.05 0.32
CA LEU A 4 2.87 1.22 -0.76
C LEU A 4 3.56 1.79 -1.98
N GLY A 5 3.34 1.15 -3.13
CA GLY A 5 3.80 1.63 -4.42
C GLY A 5 2.70 1.59 -5.47
N VAL A 6 2.79 2.47 -6.46
CA VAL A 6 1.89 2.47 -7.62
C VAL A 6 2.52 1.65 -8.72
N LYS A 7 1.75 0.73 -9.31
CA LYS A 7 2.21 -0.13 -10.41
C LYS A 7 2.44 0.71 -11.66
N GLY A 8 3.69 0.78 -12.12
CA GLY A 8 4.07 1.38 -13.40
C GLY A 8 4.58 0.35 -14.42
N HIS A 9 4.81 0.79 -15.65
CA HIS A 9 5.33 -0.07 -16.74
C HIS A 9 6.72 -0.66 -16.47
N ARG A 10 7.53 -0.01 -15.65
CA ARG A 10 8.91 -0.43 -15.32
C ARG A 10 9.02 -1.09 -13.93
N GLY A 11 7.88 -1.32 -13.27
CA GLY A 11 7.81 -1.81 -11.90
C GLY A 11 7.04 -0.86 -10.96
N PRO A 12 6.86 -1.25 -9.70
CA PRO A 12 6.17 -0.42 -8.70
C PRO A 12 7.04 0.78 -8.29
N GLN A 13 6.44 1.96 -8.30
CA GLN A 13 7.04 3.16 -7.73
C GLN A 13 6.56 3.28 -6.28
N TRP A 14 7.47 3.09 -5.32
CA TRP A 14 7.17 3.24 -3.88
C TRP A 14 6.94 4.71 -3.54
N ILE A 15 5.77 5.03 -2.97
CA ILE A 15 5.34 6.42 -2.73
C ILE A 15 5.01 6.70 -1.26
N CYS A 16 4.60 5.69 -0.49
CA CYS A 16 4.14 5.86 0.88
C CYS A 16 4.41 4.64 1.75
N GLY A 17 4.24 4.81 3.06
CA GLY A 17 4.20 3.72 4.03
C GLY A 17 2.77 3.25 4.34
N GLY A 18 2.69 2.18 5.12
CA GLY A 18 1.46 1.67 5.69
C GLY A 18 1.70 0.61 6.76
N SER A 19 0.61 0.12 7.35
CA SER A 19 0.63 -0.94 8.36
C SER A 19 -0.46 -1.96 8.09
N LEU A 20 -0.14 -3.24 8.23
CA LEU A 20 -1.13 -4.30 8.13
C LEU A 20 -2.07 -4.21 9.34
N LEU A 21 -3.33 -3.87 9.09
CA LEU A 21 -4.38 -3.85 10.11
C LEU A 21 -5.02 -5.25 10.27
N SER A 22 -5.15 -5.97 9.16
CA SER A 22 -5.65 -7.36 9.14
C SER A 22 -5.11 -8.09 7.90
N PRO A 23 -5.30 -9.40 7.73
CA PRO A 23 -4.85 -10.16 6.55
C PRO A 23 -5.31 -9.61 5.19
N HIS A 24 -6.32 -8.74 5.18
CA HIS A 24 -6.91 -8.13 3.98
C HIS A 24 -6.92 -6.59 4.00
N TYR A 25 -6.49 -5.94 5.09
CA TYR A 25 -6.58 -4.48 5.23
C TYR A 25 -5.24 -3.88 5.61
N VAL A 26 -4.85 -2.83 4.87
CA VAL A 26 -3.66 -2.01 5.11
C VAL A 26 -4.10 -0.61 5.46
N LEU A 27 -3.63 -0.12 6.59
CA LEU A 27 -3.81 1.26 7.04
C LEU A 27 -2.75 2.14 6.38
N THR A 28 -3.17 3.26 5.77
CA THR A 28 -2.29 4.26 5.17
C THR A 28 -2.95 5.65 5.22
N ALA A 29 -2.23 6.69 4.82
CA ALA A 29 -2.78 8.04 4.75
C ALA A 29 -3.67 8.22 3.52
N ALA A 30 -4.74 9.01 3.65
CA ALA A 30 -5.69 9.25 2.56
C ALA A 30 -5.00 9.88 1.31
N HIS A 31 -4.02 10.76 1.50
CA HIS A 31 -3.30 11.41 0.39
C HIS A 31 -2.35 10.46 -0.36
N CYS A 32 -2.06 9.27 0.19
CA CYS A 32 -1.25 8.25 -0.49
C CYS A 32 -2.05 7.47 -1.54
N VAL A 33 -3.35 7.73 -1.63
CA VAL A 33 -4.31 6.88 -2.30
C VAL A 33 -5.06 7.64 -3.39
N GLU A 34 -5.04 7.10 -4.61
CA GLU A 34 -5.59 7.63 -5.84
C GLU A 34 -6.50 6.58 -6.48
N ARG A 35 -7.71 6.99 -6.88
CA ARG A 35 -8.80 6.07 -7.23
C ARG A 35 -8.54 5.19 -8.45
N LYS A 36 -7.68 5.62 -9.37
CA LYS A 36 -7.42 4.95 -10.65
C LYS A 36 -6.10 4.20 -10.69
N ALA A 37 -5.32 4.24 -9.61
CA ALA A 37 -4.04 3.57 -9.53
C ALA A 37 -4.20 2.11 -9.07
N GLU A 38 -3.43 1.21 -9.68
CA GLU A 38 -3.17 -0.11 -9.10
C GLU A 38 -2.02 0.01 -8.09
N TYR A 39 -2.25 -0.51 -6.89
CA TYR A 39 -1.28 -0.46 -5.81
C TYR A 39 -0.56 -1.79 -5.62
N VAL A 40 0.70 -1.73 -5.23
CA VAL A 40 1.48 -2.85 -4.74
C VAL A 40 1.86 -2.54 -3.30
N VAL A 41 1.49 -3.43 -2.39
CA VAL A 41 1.90 -3.34 -0.99
C VAL A 41 2.91 -4.43 -0.70
N ARG A 42 4.07 -4.05 -0.16
CA ARG A 42 5.11 -5.01 0.24
C ARG A 42 5.28 -4.98 1.76
N PHE A 43 5.27 -6.17 2.36
CA PHE A 43 5.38 -6.39 3.80
C PHE A 43 6.72 -7.04 4.14
N GLY A 44 7.14 -6.88 5.40
CA GLY A 44 8.33 -7.56 5.91
C GLY A 44 9.66 -7.02 5.36
N GLN A 45 9.64 -5.85 4.71
CA GLN A 45 10.85 -5.24 4.18
C GLN A 45 11.63 -4.57 5.31
N HIS A 46 12.79 -5.14 5.65
CA HIS A 46 13.73 -4.57 6.62
C HIS A 46 14.80 -3.71 5.93
N ASP A 47 15.14 -4.04 4.68
CA ASP A 47 16.03 -3.27 3.81
C ASP A 47 15.30 -2.99 2.49
N LEU A 48 15.21 -1.72 2.10
CA LEU A 48 14.48 -1.30 0.90
C LEU A 48 15.20 -1.69 -0.41
N TYR A 49 16.51 -1.94 -0.35
CA TYR A 49 17.34 -2.28 -1.51
C TYR A 49 17.52 -3.78 -1.69
N ARG A 50 17.06 -4.58 -0.71
CA ARG A 50 17.24 -6.01 -0.69
C ARG A 50 15.91 -6.74 -0.84
N GLU A 51 15.77 -7.43 -1.96
CA GLU A 51 14.64 -8.34 -2.17
C GLU A 51 14.95 -9.70 -1.53
N ASP A 52 14.71 -9.80 -0.23
CA ASP A 52 14.81 -11.07 0.49
C ASP A 52 13.57 -11.95 0.21
N LYS A 53 13.72 -13.27 0.38
CA LYS A 53 12.62 -14.24 0.18
C LYS A 53 11.49 -14.09 1.21
N THR A 54 11.69 -13.27 2.24
CA THR A 54 10.72 -12.98 3.30
C THR A 54 9.75 -11.86 2.94
N ASN A 55 9.99 -11.18 1.82
CA ASN A 55 9.21 -10.02 1.39
C ASN A 55 7.91 -10.50 0.73
N ILE A 56 6.76 -10.15 1.32
CA ILE A 56 5.47 -10.52 0.74
C ILE A 56 4.90 -9.31 0.01
N SER A 57 4.70 -9.42 -1.30
CA SER A 57 4.06 -8.37 -2.11
C SER A 57 2.63 -8.76 -2.46
N ARG A 58 1.67 -7.84 -2.28
CA ARG A 58 0.27 -7.99 -2.71
C ARG A 58 -0.13 -6.83 -3.60
N VAL A 59 -0.84 -7.14 -4.68
CA VAL A 59 -1.46 -6.12 -5.54
C VAL A 59 -2.84 -5.81 -5.01
N ILE A 60 -3.12 -4.52 -4.79
CA ILE A 60 -4.44 -4.01 -4.45
C ILE A 60 -4.98 -3.33 -5.71
N GLY A 61 -6.11 -3.82 -6.19
CA GLY A 61 -6.81 -3.25 -7.34
C GLY A 61 -7.35 -1.84 -7.05
N PRO A 62 -7.97 -1.19 -8.05
CA PRO A 62 -8.54 0.14 -7.89
C PRO A 62 -9.51 0.18 -6.71
N ILE A 63 -9.39 1.22 -5.91
CA ILE A 63 -10.14 1.34 -4.67
C ILE A 63 -11.58 1.73 -5.02
N PRO A 64 -12.59 0.95 -4.58
CA PRO A 64 -13.98 1.31 -4.82
C PRO A 64 -14.29 2.65 -4.15
N LEU A 65 -15.16 3.45 -4.77
CA LEU A 65 -15.46 4.84 -4.37
C LEU A 65 -15.82 5.02 -2.87
N GLY A 66 -16.23 3.97 -2.15
CA GLY A 66 -16.60 3.99 -0.74
C GLY A 66 -15.56 3.50 0.27
N ALA A 67 -14.37 3.04 -0.16
CA ALA A 67 -13.36 2.48 0.76
C ALA A 67 -12.39 3.53 1.36
N LEU A 68 -12.55 4.82 1.00
CA LEU A 68 -11.67 5.90 1.45
C LEU A 68 -12.04 6.50 2.83
N GLN A 69 -13.03 5.94 3.55
CA GLN A 69 -13.66 6.61 4.71
C GLN A 69 -13.34 6.03 6.11
N SER A 70 -12.40 5.09 6.26
CA SER A 70 -12.28 4.34 7.52
C SER A 70 -11.24 4.81 8.54
N ILE A 71 -10.73 6.05 8.47
CA ILE A 71 -9.98 6.62 9.60
C ILE A 71 -10.62 7.95 9.99
N GLY A 72 -11.35 7.94 11.10
CA GLY A 72 -11.89 9.14 11.72
C GLY A 72 -10.78 10.15 11.97
N TYR A 73 -10.80 11.23 11.21
CA TYR A 73 -10.25 12.50 11.66
C TYR A 73 -11.23 13.07 12.69
N PRO A 74 -10.82 13.42 13.92
CA PRO A 74 -11.58 14.42 14.66
C PRO A 74 -11.54 15.72 13.83
N GLN A 75 -12.71 16.35 13.70
CA GLN A 75 -12.79 17.76 13.31
C GLN A 75 -12.06 18.61 14.34
#